data_AF-A0A6P8HHU8-F1
#
_entry.id   AF-A0A6P8HHU8-F1
#
_cell.length_a   1.000
_cell.length_b   1.000
_cell.length_c   1.000
_cell.angle_alpha   90.00
_cell.angle_beta   90.00
_cell.angle_gamma   90.00
#
_symmetry.space_group_name_H-M   'P 1'
#
loop_
_entity.id
_entity.type
_entity.pdbx_description
1 polymer ?
#
loop_
_entity_poly.entity_id
_entity_poly.type
_entity_poly.pdbx_seq_one_letter_code
_entity_poly.pdbx_strand_id
1 'polypeptide(L)'
;MQFVFLGNTGFRFPFAHFPTREADPASIYVNFWKAVGWLDLYGFNATFCCCDGGQANRSFIQMHFKGKDAIEDNFTTVNPYTRKPMVFILDPSYNFKKIRNNLEKSRIGGVRLLTVGCDHIEWAHLYQAYRWDQNSNSLKIHEELTEDHFNLGYATRMRNHLAEQVLSKKMLYLLQSYRKHV
;
A
#
# COMPACT_ATOMS: atom_id res chain seq x y z
N MET A 1 9.10 -9.26 -14.64
CA MET A 1 9.59 -8.39 -13.55
C MET A 1 10.33 -7.19 -14.15
N GLN A 2 10.11 -5.99 -13.62
CA GLN A 2 10.74 -4.76 -14.13
C GLN A 2 11.30 -3.96 -12.95
N PHE A 3 12.50 -3.41 -13.11
CA PHE A 3 13.08 -2.46 -12.16
C PHE A 3 13.16 -1.07 -12.79
N VAL A 4 12.77 -0.07 -12.01
CA VAL A 4 12.76 1.34 -12.38
C VAL A 4 13.58 2.08 -11.34
N PHE A 5 14.52 2.90 -11.80
CA PHE A 5 15.25 3.80 -10.92
C PHE A 5 14.44 5.09 -10.79
N LEU A 6 14.32 5.60 -9.57
CA LEU A 6 13.70 6.87 -9.26
C LEU A 6 14.68 7.69 -8.41
N GLY A 7 15.23 8.74 -9.00
CA GLY A 7 16.14 9.67 -8.34
C GLY A 7 15.38 10.73 -7.54
N ASN A 8 16.06 11.33 -6.57
CA ASN A 8 15.50 12.37 -5.69
C ASN A 8 15.08 13.65 -6.44
N THR A 9 15.60 13.86 -7.65
CA THR A 9 15.25 15.00 -8.52
C THR A 9 14.03 14.72 -9.41
N GLY A 10 13.39 13.55 -9.26
CA GLY A 10 12.29 13.10 -10.13
C GLY A 10 12.76 12.41 -11.42
N PHE A 11 14.06 12.35 -11.67
CA PHE A 11 14.62 11.55 -12.78
C PHE A 11 14.23 10.09 -12.62
N ARG A 12 13.59 9.51 -13.64
CA ARG A 12 13.16 8.11 -13.61
C ARG A 12 13.44 7.42 -14.94
N PHE A 13 13.88 6.18 -14.87
CA PHE A 13 14.03 5.37 -16.07
C PHE A 13 13.94 3.87 -15.73
N PRO A 14 13.31 3.07 -16.61
CA PRO A 14 13.43 1.61 -16.52
C PRO A 14 14.86 1.23 -16.89
N PHE A 15 15.49 0.37 -16.07
CA PHE A 15 16.89 -0.01 -16.29
C PHE A 15 17.10 -1.52 -16.34
N ALA A 16 16.11 -2.32 -15.94
CA ALA A 16 16.13 -3.76 -16.11
C ALA A 16 14.72 -4.32 -16.34
N HIS A 17 14.61 -5.26 -17.26
CA HIS A 17 13.39 -5.99 -17.54
C HIS A 17 13.71 -7.48 -17.70
N PHE A 18 13.01 -8.30 -16.92
CA PHE A 18 13.12 -9.75 -16.95
C PHE A 18 11.75 -10.30 -17.36
N PRO A 19 11.62 -10.89 -18.56
CA PRO A 19 10.36 -11.46 -18.98
C PRO A 19 10.05 -12.69 -18.10
N THR A 20 9.05 -12.55 -17.23
CA THR A 20 8.64 -13.58 -16.28
C THR A 20 7.12 -13.60 -16.20
N ARG A 21 6.50 -14.80 -16.17
CA ARG A 21 5.06 -14.94 -15.91
C ARG A 21 4.75 -14.67 -14.44
N GLU A 22 5.55 -15.27 -13.57
CA GLU A 22 5.57 -15.05 -12.13
C GLU A 22 7.04 -14.97 -11.70
N ALA A 23 7.33 -14.22 -10.63
CA ALA A 23 8.68 -14.12 -10.08
C ALA A 23 8.66 -14.65 -8.66
N ASP A 24 9.39 -15.73 -8.41
CA ASP A 24 9.56 -16.28 -7.06
C ASP A 24 10.52 -15.39 -6.23
N PRO A 25 10.44 -15.46 -4.89
CA PRO A 25 11.25 -14.61 -4.02
C PRO A 25 12.76 -14.70 -4.24
N ALA A 26 13.29 -15.89 -4.57
CA ALA A 26 14.72 -16.10 -4.77
C ALA A 26 15.18 -15.50 -6.11
N SER A 27 14.38 -15.65 -7.16
CA SER A 27 14.62 -14.96 -8.43
C SER A 27 14.58 -13.44 -8.28
N ILE A 28 13.66 -12.89 -7.49
CA ILE A 28 13.62 -11.46 -7.19
C ILE A 28 14.91 -11.05 -6.47
N TYR A 29 15.32 -11.80 -5.44
CA TYR A 29 16.54 -11.53 -4.67
C TYR A 29 17.79 -11.44 -5.55
N VAL A 30 18.03 -12.44 -6.39
CA VAL A 30 19.23 -12.49 -7.25
C VAL A 30 19.21 -11.37 -8.29
N ASN A 31 18.07 -11.17 -8.97
CA ASN A 31 17.98 -10.15 -10.01
C ASN A 31 18.00 -8.74 -9.43
N PHE A 32 17.42 -8.51 -8.25
CA PHE A 32 17.45 -7.22 -7.55
C PHE A 32 18.89 -6.81 -7.25
N TRP A 33 19.66 -7.67 -6.58
CA TRP A 33 21.05 -7.34 -6.26
C TRP A 33 21.91 -7.19 -7.51
N LYS A 34 21.74 -8.05 -8.52
CA LYS A 34 22.42 -7.88 -9.82
C LYS A 34 22.12 -6.52 -10.43
N ALA A 35 20.86 -6.08 -10.40
CA ALA A 35 20.42 -4.79 -10.92
C ALA A 35 21.01 -3.62 -10.11
N VAL A 36 21.08 -3.73 -8.77
CA VAL A 36 21.73 -2.75 -7.89
C VAL A 36 23.24 -2.64 -8.19
N GLY A 37 23.92 -3.77 -8.43
CA GLY A 37 25.33 -3.76 -8.81
C GLY A 37 25.60 -3.06 -10.15
N TRP A 38 24.72 -3.22 -11.12
CA TRP A 38 24.79 -2.47 -12.38
C TRP A 38 24.59 -0.97 -12.18
N LEU A 39 23.62 -0.57 -11.36
CA LEU A 39 23.43 0.85 -11.03
C LEU A 39 24.70 1.46 -10.42
N ASP A 40 25.31 0.77 -9.46
CA ASP A 40 26.54 1.22 -8.79
C ASP A 40 27.70 1.37 -9.79
N LEU A 41 27.89 0.39 -10.67
CA LEU A 41 28.92 0.42 -11.71
C LEU A 41 28.79 1.64 -12.64
N TYR A 42 27.57 2.07 -12.93
CA TYR A 42 27.29 3.25 -13.76
C TYR A 42 27.17 4.56 -12.96
N GLY A 43 27.55 4.55 -11.68
CA GLY A 43 27.59 5.75 -10.83
C GLY A 43 26.27 6.14 -10.17
N PHE A 44 25.25 5.26 -10.21
CA PHE A 44 23.98 5.47 -9.52
C PHE A 44 23.99 4.81 -8.13
N ASN A 45 23.58 5.57 -7.12
CA ASN A 45 23.46 5.05 -5.75
C ASN A 45 22.02 4.70 -5.41
N ALA A 46 21.74 3.40 -5.20
CA ALA A 46 20.45 2.94 -4.72
C ALA A 46 20.47 2.80 -3.18
N THR A 47 19.62 3.57 -2.50
CA THR A 47 19.47 3.56 -1.03
C THR A 47 18.15 2.95 -0.56
N PHE A 48 17.12 2.99 -1.41
CA PHE A 48 15.78 2.47 -1.12
C PHE A 48 15.35 1.46 -2.17
N CYS A 49 14.66 0.42 -1.73
CA CYS A 49 13.91 -0.48 -2.57
C CYS A 49 12.43 -0.37 -2.24
N CYS A 50 11.65 0.14 -3.19
CA CYS A 50 10.19 0.21 -3.08
C CYS A 50 9.56 -0.91 -3.92
N CYS A 51 8.70 -1.70 -3.30
CA CYS A 51 7.97 -2.77 -3.99
C CYS A 51 6.50 -2.81 -3.55
N ASP A 52 5.67 -3.49 -4.34
CA ASP A 52 4.28 -3.72 -3.95
C ASP A 52 4.19 -4.71 -2.77
N GLY A 53 3.02 -4.77 -2.13
CA GLY A 53 2.77 -5.72 -1.04
C GLY A 53 2.43 -7.15 -1.49
N GLY A 54 2.81 -7.55 -2.70
CA GLY A 54 2.64 -8.92 -3.20
C GLY A 54 3.39 -9.94 -2.35
N GLN A 55 2.90 -11.18 -2.31
CA GLN A 55 3.48 -12.22 -1.44
C GLN A 55 4.95 -12.49 -1.78
N ALA A 56 5.30 -12.55 -3.06
CA ALA A 56 6.67 -12.78 -3.49
C ALA A 56 7.63 -11.67 -3.01
N ASN A 57 7.21 -10.41 -3.08
CA ASN A 57 7.98 -9.26 -2.60
C ASN A 57 8.15 -9.28 -1.07
N ARG A 58 7.09 -9.63 -0.33
CA ARG A 58 7.20 -9.81 1.13
C ARG A 58 8.19 -10.90 1.51
N SER A 59 8.12 -12.06 0.86
CA SER A 59 9.07 -13.15 1.07
C SER A 59 10.48 -12.75 0.69
N PHE A 60 10.67 -11.99 -0.41
CA PHE A 60 11.96 -11.44 -0.82
C PHE A 60 12.57 -10.51 0.25
N ILE A 61 11.77 -9.59 0.82
CA ILE A 61 12.23 -8.73 1.91
C ILE A 61 12.64 -9.58 3.12
N GLN A 62 11.78 -10.51 3.54
CA GLN A 62 12.03 -11.39 4.69
C GLN A 62 13.32 -12.21 4.56
N MET A 63 13.74 -12.57 3.35
CA MET A 63 14.99 -13.29 3.12
C MET A 63 16.23 -12.53 3.63
N HIS A 64 16.18 -11.21 3.75
CA HIS A 64 17.30 -10.38 4.25
C HIS A 64 17.42 -10.37 5.78
N PHE A 65 16.37 -10.79 6.48
CA PHE A 65 16.26 -10.68 7.94
C PHE A 65 16.12 -12.07 8.60
N LYS A 66 16.57 -13.14 7.95
CA LYS A 66 16.51 -14.49 8.53
C LYS A 66 17.27 -14.53 9.87
N GLY A 67 16.54 -14.81 10.95
CA GLY A 67 17.08 -14.84 12.31
C GLY A 67 17.20 -13.48 13.00
N LYS A 68 16.62 -12.42 12.42
CA LYS A 68 16.57 -11.06 12.98
C LYS A 68 15.16 -10.51 12.93
N ASP A 69 14.85 -9.55 13.81
CA ASP A 69 13.62 -8.79 13.70
C ASP A 69 13.79 -7.66 12.67
N ALA A 70 13.05 -7.75 11.56
CA ALA A 70 13.07 -6.73 10.52
C ALA A 70 12.56 -5.37 11.02
N ILE A 71 11.73 -5.33 12.07
CA ILE A 71 11.23 -4.09 12.66
C ILE A 71 12.34 -3.41 13.46
N GLU A 72 13.09 -4.15 14.27
CA GLU A 72 14.23 -3.61 15.03
C GLU A 72 15.31 -3.06 14.09
N ASP A 73 15.55 -3.76 12.97
CA ASP A 73 16.48 -3.32 11.92
C ASP A 73 15.89 -2.24 10.99
N ASN A 74 14.68 -1.71 11.27
CA ASN A 74 13.98 -0.72 10.44
C ASN A 74 13.93 -1.09 8.95
N PHE A 75 13.73 -2.38 8.65
CA PHE A 75 13.76 -2.94 7.30
C PHE A 75 15.03 -2.56 6.51
N THR A 76 16.14 -2.38 7.20
CA THR A 76 17.42 -1.96 6.64
C THR A 76 18.40 -3.12 6.58
N THR A 77 18.96 -3.37 5.41
CA THR A 77 20.03 -4.36 5.19
C THR A 77 21.31 -3.70 4.66
N VAL A 78 22.37 -4.47 4.49
CA VAL A 78 23.64 -4.00 3.93
C VAL A 78 23.67 -4.26 2.43
N ASN A 79 23.91 -3.22 1.63
CA ASN A 79 24.16 -3.37 0.20
C ASN A 79 25.49 -4.13 -0.02
N PRO A 80 25.49 -5.28 -0.71
CA PRO A 80 26.68 -6.11 -0.86
C PRO A 80 27.76 -5.47 -1.76
N TYR A 81 27.41 -4.51 -2.62
CA TYR A 81 28.34 -3.82 -3.52
C TYR A 81 28.96 -2.59 -2.87
N THR A 82 28.14 -1.75 -2.24
CA THR A 82 28.60 -0.46 -1.69
C THR A 82 28.91 -0.49 -0.20
N ARG A 83 28.50 -1.56 0.52
CA ARG A 83 28.51 -1.66 1.99
C ARG A 83 27.69 -0.60 2.72
N LYS A 84 26.91 0.21 1.99
CA LYS A 84 26.00 1.21 2.55
C LYS A 84 24.65 0.58 2.92
N PRO A 85 23.85 1.23 3.78
CA PRO A 85 22.49 0.78 4.09
C PRO A 85 21.59 0.74 2.84
N MET A 86 20.73 -0.28 2.78
CA MET A 86 19.64 -0.42 1.81
C MET A 86 18.34 -0.62 2.59
N VAL A 87 17.39 0.29 2.42
CA VAL A 87 16.11 0.27 3.15
C VAL A 87 15.00 -0.27 2.26
N PHE A 88 14.27 -1.26 2.74
CA PHE A 88 13.09 -1.79 2.06
C PHE A 88 11.82 -1.07 2.52
N ILE A 89 11.05 -0.59 1.56
CA ILE A 89 9.75 0.04 1.80
C ILE A 89 8.68 -0.63 0.92
N LEU A 90 7.47 -0.71 1.46
CA LEU A 90 6.29 -1.08 0.68
C LEU A 90 5.62 0.19 0.17
N ASP A 91 5.07 0.13 -1.04
CA ASP A 91 4.28 1.21 -1.62
C ASP A 91 3.15 1.63 -0.65
N PRO A 92 3.12 2.89 -0.17
CA PRO A 92 2.06 3.37 0.72
C PRO A 92 0.65 3.16 0.16
N SER A 93 0.48 3.27 -1.15
CA SER A 93 -0.81 3.10 -1.85
C SER A 93 -1.37 1.67 -1.67
N TYR A 94 -0.49 0.68 -1.51
CA TYR A 94 -0.88 -0.68 -1.18
C TYR A 94 -1.53 -0.76 0.21
N ASN A 95 -1.03 -0.02 1.19
CA ASN A 95 -1.54 -0.03 2.56
C ASN A 95 -2.97 0.52 2.63
N PHE A 96 -3.27 1.61 1.92
CA PHE A 96 -4.63 2.15 1.82
C PHE A 96 -5.61 1.10 1.27
N LYS A 97 -5.24 0.43 0.16
CA LYS A 97 -6.06 -0.67 -0.39
C LYS A 97 -6.25 -1.80 0.61
N LYS A 98 -5.19 -2.21 1.30
CA LYS A 98 -5.24 -3.30 2.27
C LYS A 98 -6.16 -2.94 3.44
N ILE A 99 -6.09 -1.72 3.96
CA ILE A 99 -6.96 -1.24 5.02
C ILE A 99 -8.41 -1.22 4.54
N ARG A 100 -8.71 -0.57 3.40
CA ARG A 100 -10.08 -0.52 2.84
C ARG A 100 -10.65 -1.92 2.62
N ASN A 101 -9.89 -2.83 2.01
CA ASN A 101 -10.38 -4.18 1.71
C ASN A 101 -10.60 -5.04 2.96
N ASN A 102 -9.90 -4.78 4.07
CA ASN A 102 -10.20 -5.41 5.35
C ASN A 102 -11.38 -4.74 6.04
N LEU A 103 -11.50 -3.41 5.91
CA LEU A 103 -12.61 -2.64 6.45
C LEU A 103 -13.95 -3.02 5.81
N GLU A 104 -13.98 -3.26 4.50
CA GLU A 104 -15.17 -3.77 3.80
C GLU A 104 -15.67 -5.11 4.34
N LYS A 105 -14.75 -5.94 4.86
CA LYS A 105 -15.10 -7.22 5.51
C LYS A 105 -15.41 -7.08 6.99
N SER A 106 -15.24 -5.89 7.56
CA SER A 106 -15.36 -5.62 8.99
C SER A 106 -16.82 -5.47 9.39
N ARG A 107 -17.31 -6.41 10.20
CA ARG A 107 -18.69 -6.43 10.73
C ARG A 107 -18.76 -7.27 12.00
N ILE A 108 -19.61 -6.88 12.97
CA ILE A 108 -19.90 -7.74 14.13
C ILE A 108 -20.46 -9.09 13.66
N GLY A 109 -19.88 -10.19 14.15
CA GLY A 109 -20.23 -11.55 13.73
C GLY A 109 -19.76 -11.93 12.32
N GLY A 110 -18.95 -11.08 11.65
CA GLY A 110 -18.36 -11.35 10.35
C GLY A 110 -17.02 -12.09 10.42
N VAL A 111 -16.43 -12.34 9.24
CA VAL A 111 -15.09 -12.98 9.09
C VAL A 111 -13.95 -12.10 9.62
N ARG A 112 -14.19 -10.79 9.71
CA ARG A 112 -13.26 -9.78 10.21
C ARG A 112 -14.04 -8.78 11.07
N LEU A 113 -13.38 -8.27 12.10
CA LEU A 113 -13.82 -7.11 12.88
C LEU A 113 -12.58 -6.29 13.20
N LEU A 114 -12.52 -5.08 12.64
CA LEU A 114 -11.47 -4.11 12.96
C LEU A 114 -11.82 -3.45 14.28
N THR A 115 -10.84 -3.39 15.18
CA THR A 115 -10.98 -2.77 16.49
C THR A 115 -9.85 -1.78 16.72
N VAL A 116 -10.16 -0.72 17.48
CA VAL A 116 -9.19 0.25 17.99
C VAL A 116 -9.52 0.46 19.46
N GLY A 117 -8.63 0.00 20.34
CA GLY A 117 -8.94 -0.06 21.77
C GLY A 117 -10.10 -1.02 22.04
N CYS A 118 -11.15 -0.53 22.69
CA CYS A 118 -12.37 -1.30 22.98
C CYS A 118 -13.48 -1.10 21.94
N ASP A 119 -13.28 -0.19 20.98
CA ASP A 119 -14.27 0.14 19.95
C ASP A 119 -14.04 -0.69 18.67
N HIS A 120 -15.09 -0.82 17.88
CA HIS A 120 -15.07 -1.52 16.60
C HIS A 120 -15.39 -0.56 15.45
N ILE A 121 -14.81 -0.85 14.29
CA ILE A 121 -14.97 -0.05 13.07
C ILE A 121 -15.56 -0.95 12.00
N GLU A 122 -16.78 -0.67 11.59
CA GLU A 122 -17.48 -1.43 10.55
C GLU A 122 -17.51 -0.69 9.22
N TRP A 123 -17.61 -1.44 8.13
CA TRP A 123 -17.89 -0.86 6.82
C TRP A 123 -19.18 -0.04 6.80
N ALA A 124 -20.18 -0.51 7.55
CA ALA A 124 -21.48 0.12 7.66
C ALA A 124 -21.39 1.58 8.14
N HIS A 125 -20.46 1.91 9.05
CA HIS A 125 -20.27 3.28 9.53
C HIS A 125 -19.93 4.24 8.38
N LEU A 126 -19.04 3.82 7.47
CA LEU A 126 -18.61 4.61 6.33
C LEU A 126 -19.72 4.68 5.26
N TYR A 127 -20.35 3.55 4.98
CA TYR A 127 -21.41 3.49 3.97
C TYR A 127 -22.64 4.31 4.37
N GLN A 128 -23.06 4.27 5.63
CA GLN A 128 -24.20 5.06 6.13
C GLN A 128 -23.93 6.55 6.02
N ALA A 129 -22.74 7.02 6.39
CA ALA A 129 -22.38 8.42 6.26
C ALA A 129 -22.38 8.88 4.79
N TYR A 130 -21.86 8.05 3.88
CA TYR A 130 -21.95 8.32 2.44
C TYR A 130 -23.40 8.40 1.96
N ARG A 131 -24.26 7.43 2.32
CA ARG A 131 -25.67 7.42 1.92
C ARG A 131 -26.43 8.63 2.48
N TRP A 132 -26.13 9.05 3.70
CA TRP A 132 -26.67 10.27 4.28
C TRP A 132 -26.26 11.51 3.48
N ASP A 133 -24.99 11.64 3.08
CA ASP A 133 -24.52 12.76 2.25
C ASP A 133 -25.22 12.78 0.89
N GLN A 134 -25.40 11.61 0.27
CA GLN A 134 -26.09 11.48 -1.01
C GLN A 134 -27.57 11.87 -0.94
N ASN A 135 -28.25 11.64 0.18
CA ASN A 135 -29.69 11.88 0.29
C ASN A 135 -30.06 13.21 0.96
N SER A 136 -29.22 13.72 1.86
CA SER A 136 -29.59 14.84 2.76
C SER A 136 -28.97 16.17 2.36
N ASN A 137 -27.80 16.15 1.73
CA ASN A 137 -27.07 17.38 1.39
C ASN A 137 -27.24 17.72 -0.10
N SER A 138 -27.67 18.94 -0.40
CA SER A 138 -27.69 19.45 -1.77
C SER A 138 -26.28 19.65 -2.35
N LEU A 139 -25.34 20.07 -1.50
CA LEU A 139 -23.90 20.11 -1.79
C LEU A 139 -23.20 19.00 -1.02
N LYS A 140 -22.63 18.03 -1.75
CA LYS A 140 -21.97 16.87 -1.15
C LYS A 140 -20.74 17.29 -0.36
N ILE A 141 -20.64 16.78 0.86
CA ILE A 141 -19.49 17.01 1.73
C ILE A 141 -18.27 16.27 1.18
N HIS A 142 -18.48 15.10 0.59
CA HIS A 142 -17.44 14.37 -0.12
C HIS A 142 -17.86 14.07 -1.56
N GLU A 143 -17.56 15.02 -2.45
CA GLU A 143 -17.96 15.04 -3.85
C GLU A 143 -17.32 13.94 -4.71
N GLU A 144 -16.17 13.44 -4.27
CA GLU A 144 -15.42 12.40 -4.99
C GLU A 144 -15.97 10.98 -4.75
N LEU A 145 -16.75 10.78 -3.68
CA LEU A 145 -17.29 9.45 -3.38
C LEU A 145 -18.44 9.10 -4.32
N THR A 146 -18.41 7.85 -4.76
CA THR A 146 -19.39 7.24 -5.65
C THR A 146 -19.72 5.83 -5.17
N GLU A 147 -20.75 5.21 -5.74
CA GLU A 147 -21.11 3.82 -5.43
C GLU A 147 -19.93 2.84 -5.65
N ASP A 148 -19.03 3.10 -6.60
CA ASP A 148 -17.85 2.26 -6.87
C ASP A 148 -16.85 2.20 -5.69
N HIS A 149 -16.88 3.20 -4.80
CA HIS A 149 -16.06 3.21 -3.59
C HIS A 149 -16.54 2.18 -2.56
N PHE A 150 -17.84 1.87 -2.61
CA PHE A 150 -18.50 0.99 -1.63
C PHE A 150 -18.82 -0.40 -2.19
N ASN A 151 -19.13 -0.47 -3.49
CA ASN A 151 -19.42 -1.72 -4.20
C ASN A 151 -18.12 -2.31 -4.77
N LEU A 152 -17.34 -2.96 -3.90
CA LEU A 152 -16.01 -3.46 -4.21
C LEU A 152 -16.03 -4.80 -5.00
N GLY A 153 -16.14 -4.70 -6.33
CA GLY A 153 -15.87 -5.79 -7.28
C GLY A 153 -14.37 -6.04 -7.55
N TYR A 154 -14.05 -6.99 -8.43
CA TYR A 154 -12.66 -7.36 -8.72
C TYR A 154 -11.81 -6.16 -9.20
N ALA A 155 -12.35 -5.35 -10.13
CA ALA A 155 -11.65 -4.19 -10.68
C ALA A 155 -11.50 -3.04 -9.67
N THR A 156 -12.55 -2.69 -8.92
CA THR A 156 -12.55 -1.57 -7.97
C THR A 156 -11.69 -1.86 -6.74
N ARG A 157 -11.55 -3.14 -6.34
CA ARG A 157 -10.61 -3.58 -5.28
C ARG A 157 -9.15 -3.26 -5.59
N MET A 158 -8.77 -3.16 -6.86
CA MET A 158 -7.39 -2.90 -7.27
C MET A 158 -7.05 -1.42 -7.45
N ARG A 159 -8.07 -0.55 -7.50
CA ARG A 159 -7.89 0.90 -7.68
C ARG A 159 -7.45 1.58 -6.38
N ASN A 160 -6.23 2.12 -6.39
CA ASN A 160 -5.63 2.83 -5.25
C ASN A 160 -6.41 4.10 -4.89
N HIS A 161 -6.72 4.94 -5.89
CA HIS A 161 -7.41 6.22 -5.65
C HIS A 161 -8.75 6.05 -4.92
N LEU A 162 -9.54 5.02 -5.25
CA LEU A 162 -10.79 4.72 -4.53
C LEU A 162 -10.55 4.39 -3.06
N ALA A 163 -9.42 3.73 -2.73
CA ALA A 163 -9.06 3.45 -1.34
C ALA A 163 -8.58 4.69 -0.60
N GLU A 164 -7.79 5.53 -1.29
CA GLU A 164 -7.27 6.78 -0.74
C GLU A 164 -8.40 7.77 -0.45
N GLN A 165 -9.39 7.89 -1.34
CA GLN A 165 -10.58 8.74 -1.16
C GLN A 165 -11.44 8.26 0.01
N VAL A 166 -11.70 6.95 0.14
CA VAL A 166 -12.41 6.37 1.30
C VAL A 166 -11.67 6.59 2.62
N LEU A 167 -10.34 6.62 2.61
CA LEU A 167 -9.51 6.81 3.81
C LEU A 167 -8.96 8.24 3.93
N SER A 168 -9.63 9.20 3.29
CA SER A 168 -9.17 10.59 3.22
C SER A 168 -9.61 11.43 4.42
N LYS A 169 -9.01 12.61 4.54
CA LYS A 169 -9.46 13.64 5.51
C LYS A 169 -10.90 14.09 5.27
N LYS A 170 -11.36 14.12 4.00
CA LYS A 170 -12.74 14.46 3.67
C LYS A 170 -13.71 13.41 4.18
N MET A 171 -13.37 12.13 4.10
CA MET A 171 -14.19 11.06 4.69
C MET A 171 -14.30 11.21 6.21
N LEU A 172 -13.21 11.56 6.89
CA LEU A 172 -13.27 11.85 8.33
C LEU A 172 -14.22 13.01 8.64
N TYR A 173 -14.16 14.09 7.87
CA TYR A 173 -15.05 15.24 8.03
C TYR A 173 -16.53 14.87 7.76
N LEU A 174 -16.78 14.03 6.75
CA LEU A 174 -18.10 13.48 6.48
C LEU A 174 -18.63 12.66 7.66
N LEU A 175 -17.83 11.74 8.21
CA LEU A 175 -18.19 10.94 9.39
C LEU A 175 -18.51 11.81 10.61
N GLN A 176 -17.71 12.85 10.86
CA GLN A 176 -17.95 13.79 11.95
C GLN A 176 -19.25 14.59 11.76
N SER A 177 -19.56 14.98 10.53
CA SER A 177 -20.79 15.71 10.20
C SER A 177 -22.01 14.80 10.35
N TYR A 178 -21.93 13.57 9.87
CA TYR A 178 -22.98 12.55 10.05
C TYR A 178 -23.23 12.25 11.53
N ARG A 179 -22.18 12.11 12.35
CA ARG A 179 -22.30 11.90 13.79
C ARG A 179 -23.01 13.05 14.52
N LYS A 180 -22.90 14.29 14.04
CA LYS A 180 -23.63 15.43 14.64
C LYS A 180 -25.11 15.43 14.27
N HIS A 181 -25.50 14.70 13.23
CA HIS A 181 -26.86 14.59 12.75
C HIS A 181 -27.65 13.44 13.38
N VAL A 182 -26.97 12.35 13.75
CA VAL A 182 -27.51 11.20 14.49
C VAL A 182 -27.47 11.46 15.99
#